data_AF-A0A969T0U9-F1
#
_entry.id   AF-A0A969T0U9-F1
#
_cell.length_a   1.000
_cell.length_b   1.000
_cell.length_c   1.000
_cell.angle_alpha   90.00
_cell.angle_beta   90.00
_cell.angle_gamma   90.00
#
_symmetry.space_group_name_H-M   'P 1'
#
loop_
_entity.id
_entity.type
_entity.pdbx_description
1 polymer ?
#
loop_
_entity_poly.entity_id
_entity_poly.type
_entity_poly.pdbx_seq_one_letter_code
_entity_poly.pdbx_strand_id
1 'polypeptide(L)' 'MAERDISNKELASLMGMHPTSVSRLKVRRRLTRIDEDTLNALCKALNCQPGDLMVYEPDVQIH' A
#
# COMPACT_ATOMS: atom_id res chain seq x y z
N MET A 1 7.10 -4.19 -7.16
CA MET A 1 5.74 -3.77 -7.58
C MET A 1 5.56 -4.18 -9.04
N ALA A 2 5.65 -5.49 -9.30
CA ALA A 2 6.41 -5.96 -10.47
C ALA A 2 5.63 -6.13 -11.79
N GLU A 3 4.30 -6.00 -11.84
CA GLU A 3 3.58 -6.32 -13.10
C GLU A 3 2.44 -5.34 -13.48
N ARG A 4 2.19 -4.28 -12.72
CA ARG A 4 1.06 -3.38 -12.99
C ARG A 4 1.50 -1.93 -12.89
N ASP A 5 1.64 -1.28 -14.05
CA ASP A 5 1.95 0.15 -14.19
C ASP A 5 0.74 1.02 -13.80
N ILE A 6 0.24 0.85 -12.57
CA ILE A 6 -0.91 1.61 -12.09
C ILE A 6 -0.42 2.97 -11.58
N SER A 7 -0.98 4.04 -12.15
CA SER A 7 -0.68 5.40 -11.72
C SER A 7 -1.26 5.67 -10.33
N ASN A 8 -0.61 6.55 -9.56
CA ASN A 8 -1.08 6.92 -8.21
C ASN A 8 -2.51 7.51 -8.25
N LYS A 9 -2.87 8.19 -9.34
CA LYS A 9 -4.21 8.72 -9.55
C LYS A 9 -5.24 7.61 -9.74
N GLU A 10 -4.92 6.60 -10.55
CA GLU A 10 -5.82 5.47 -10.79
C GLU A 10 -6.02 4.64 -9.52
N LEU A 11 -4.93 4.38 -8.79
CA LEU A 11 -5.02 3.67 -7.52
C LEU A 11 -5.83 4.45 -6.47
N ALA A 12 -5.72 5.79 -6.45
CA ALA A 12 -6.54 6.65 -5.60
C ALA A 12 -8.03 6.58 -5.96
N SER A 13 -8.35 6.64 -7.25
CA SER A 13 -9.73 6.47 -7.74
C SER A 13 -10.30 5.09 -7.42
N LEU A 14 -9.52 4.02 -7.59
CA LEU A 14 -9.95 2.65 -7.30
C LEU A 14 -10.21 2.42 -5.82
N MET A 15 -9.43 3.05 -4.95
CA MET A 15 -9.54 2.90 -3.50
C MET A 15 -10.50 3.90 -2.86
N GLY A 16 -11.05 4.86 -3.62
CA GLY A 16 -11.86 5.96 -3.07
C GLY A 16 -11.06 6.86 -2.12
N MET A 17 -9.73 6.90 -2.27
CA MET A 17 -8.83 7.63 -1.39
C MET A 17 -8.32 8.90 -2.04
N HIS A 18 -7.97 9.89 -1.23
CA HIS A 18 -7.29 11.08 -1.75
C HIS A 18 -5.90 10.71 -2.30
N PRO A 19 -5.47 11.23 -3.46
CA PRO A 19 -4.20 10.87 -4.11
C PRO A 19 -2.96 11.09 -3.22
N THR A 20 -3.03 12.01 -2.26
CA THR A 20 -1.96 12.23 -1.27
C THR A 20 -1.78 11.03 -0.33
N SER A 21 -2.86 10.31 0.01
CA SER A 21 -2.81 9.11 0.86
C SER A 21 -2.15 7.94 0.12
N VAL A 22 -2.46 7.79 -1.17
CA VAL A 22 -1.86 6.77 -2.04
C VAL A 22 -0.37 7.03 -2.29
N SER A 23 0.04 8.29 -2.41
CA SER A 23 1.46 8.64 -2.52
C SER A 23 2.24 8.21 -1.27
N ARG A 24 1.64 8.30 -0.06
CA ARG A 24 2.27 7.81 1.18
C ARG A 24 2.40 6.29 1.21
N LEU A 25 1.40 5.56 0.71
CA LEU A 25 1.44 4.11 0.54
C LEU A 25 2.58 3.67 -0.40
N LYS A 26 2.79 4.40 -1.50
CA LYS A 26 3.80 4.03 -2.53
C LYS A 26 5.24 4.36 -2.12
N VAL A 27 5.46 5.40 -1.32
CA VAL A 27 6.80 5.94 -1.01
C VAL A 27 7.50 5.20 0.15
N ARG A 28 7.01 4.02 0.58
CA ARG A 28 7.56 3.28 1.75
C ARG A 28 7.67 4.14 3.02
N ARG A 29 6.85 5.18 3.15
CA ARG A 29 6.84 6.01 4.36
C ARG A 29 5.97 5.30 5.40
N ARG A 30 6.50 5.11 6.62
CA ARG A 30 5.82 4.34 7.68
C ARG A 30 4.37 4.78 7.82
N LEU A 31 3.46 3.85 7.54
CA LEU A 31 2.07 3.96 7.93
C LEU A 31 1.99 3.48 9.38
N THR A 32 1.45 4.32 10.25
CA THR A 32 1.30 3.97 11.67
C THR A 32 0.30 2.83 11.87
N ARG A 33 -0.67 2.69 10.96
CA ARG A 33 -1.72 1.69 10.97
C ARG A 33 -2.29 1.51 9.56
N ILE A 34 -2.69 0.29 9.22
CA ILE A 34 -3.53 -0.03 8.07
C ILE A 34 -4.76 -0.80 8.59
N ASP A 35 -5.94 -0.37 8.20
CA ASP A 35 -7.20 -1.05 8.54
C ASP A 35 -7.56 -2.10 7.48
N GLU A 36 -8.40 -3.07 7.86
CA GLU A 36 -8.78 -4.21 7.00
C GLU A 36 -9.33 -3.75 5.64
N ASP A 37 -10.11 -2.66 5.65
CA ASP A 37 -10.82 -2.14 4.49
C ASP A 37 -9.83 -1.53 3.49
N THR A 38 -8.82 -0.83 4.02
CA THR A 38 -7.70 -0.27 3.24
C THR A 38 -6.86 -1.38 2.64
N LEU A 39 -6.53 -2.42 3.41
CA LEU A 39 -5.77 -3.56 2.92
C LEU A 39 -6.55 -4.32 1.84
N ASN A 40 -7.83 -4.59 2.05
CA ASN A 40 -8.70 -5.26 1.08
C ASN A 40 -8.85 -4.46 -0.21
N ALA A 41 -9.05 -3.14 -0.11
CA ALA A 41 -9.12 -2.27 -1.28
C ALA A 41 -7.81 -2.31 -2.07
N LEU A 42 -6.66 -2.34 -1.38
CA LEU A 42 -5.34 -2.39 -2.02
C LEU A 42 -5.11 -3.75 -2.71
N CYS A 43 -5.42 -4.86 -2.03
CA CYS A 43 -5.34 -6.21 -2.59
C CYS A 43 -6.25 -6.36 -3.82
N LYS A 44 -7.47 -5.83 -3.79
CA LYS A 44 -8.40 -5.84 -4.93
C LYS A 44 -7.89 -4.98 -6.09
N ALA A 45 -7.46 -3.75 -5.82
CA ALA A 45 -6.95 -2.84 -6.84
C ALA A 45 -5.68 -3.39 -7.52
N LEU A 46 -4.80 -4.03 -6.74
CA LEU A 46 -3.55 -4.60 -7.23
C LEU A 46 -3.67 -6.06 -7.67
N ASN A 47 -4.81 -6.71 -7.44
CA ASN A 47 -5.03 -8.16 -7.64
C ASN A 47 -3.89 -9.01 -7.06
N CYS A 48 -3.57 -8.75 -5.79
CA CYS A 48 -2.52 -9.44 -5.05
C CYS A 48 -3.04 -9.90 -3.69
N GLN A 49 -2.25 -10.73 -3.00
CA GLN A 49 -2.55 -11.17 -1.64
C GLN A 49 -1.89 -10.26 -0.60
N PRO A 50 -2.39 -10.22 0.65
CA PRO A 50 -1.76 -9.49 1.74
C PRO A 50 -0.28 -9.87 1.95
N GLY A 51 0.04 -11.16 1.78
CA GLY A 51 1.41 -11.67 1.89
C GLY A 51 2.36 -11.11 0.83
N ASP A 52 1.85 -10.65 -0.32
CA ASP A 52 2.66 -10.00 -1.35
C ASP A 52 3.00 -8.53 -0.98
N LEU A 53 2.25 -7.94 -0.05
CA LEU A 53 2.36 -6.53 0.34
C LEU A 53 3.09 -6.34 1.67
N MET A 54 3.04 -7.34 2.54
CA MET A 54 3.57 -7.27 3.90
C MET A 54 4.84 -8.10 4.00
N VAL A 55 5.89 -7.48 4.54
CA VAL A 55 7.11 -8.16 4.95
C VAL A 55 7.35 -7.85 6.42
N TYR A 56 7.72 -8.86 7.20
CA TYR A 56 8.16 -8.63 8.57
C TYR A 56 9.55 -8.00 8.53
N GLU A 57 9.64 -6.72 8.89
CA GLU A 57 10.92 -6.08 9.20
C GLU A 57 11.11 -6.06 10.71
N PRO A 58 12.09 -6.80 11.26
CA PRO A 58 12.41 -6.70 12.68
C PRO A 58 12.81 -5.26 13.02
N ASP A 59 12.52 -4.82 14.25
CA ASP A 59 12.99 -3.52 14.76
C ASP A 59 14.50 -3.60 15.02
N VAL A 60 15.28 -3.57 13.94
CA VAL A 60 16.72 -3.37 14.02
C VAL A 60 16.94 -1.92 14.43
N GLN A 61 17.01 -1.71 15.75
CA GLN A 61 17.61 -0.53 16.33
C GLN A 61 19.09 -0.53 15.93
N ILE A 62 19.39 0.06 14.77
CA ILE A 62 20.76 0.47 14.47
C ILE A 62 21.04 1.62 15.42
N HIS A 63 21.74 1.31 16.52
CA HIS A 63 22.28 2.28 17.47
C HIS A 63 23.47 3.01 16.84
#